data_AF-A0A971YIU4-F1
#
_entry.id   AF-A0A971YIU4-F1
#
_cell.length_a   1.000
_cell.length_b   1.000
_cell.length_c   1.000
_cell.angle_alpha   90.00
_cell.angle_beta   90.00
_cell.angle_gamma   90.00
#
_symmetry.space_group_name_H-M   'P 1'
#
loop_
_entity.id
_entity.type
_entity.pdbx_description
1 polymer ?
#
loop_
_entity_poly.entity_id
_entity_poly.type
_entity_poly.pdbx_seq_one_letter_code
_entity_poly.pdbx_strand_id
1 'polypeptide(L)' 'MSRGRLIKNTDKLLEKYGHRILAIYNRKDYWEICCWYAGPRLKVKGKSLPEALQKLERIVRGYEV' A
#
# COMPACT_ATOMS: atom_id res chain seq x y z
N MET A 1 5.47 14.42 11.21
CA MET A 1 5.80 13.04 10.79
C MET A 1 6.42 13.06 9.40
N SER A 2 7.60 12.46 9.19
CA SER A 2 8.27 12.42 7.89
C SER A 2 7.71 11.32 6.98
N ARG A 3 7.39 11.66 5.71
CA ARG A 3 6.78 10.77 4.71
C ARG A 3 7.51 9.43 4.54
N GLY A 4 8.84 9.42 4.68
CA GLY A 4 9.67 8.21 4.54
C GLY A 4 9.50 7.17 5.66
N ARG A 5 9.06 7.56 6.86
CA ARG A 5 8.83 6.60 7.96
C ARG A 5 7.52 5.82 7.80
N LEU A 6 6.51 6.44 7.18
CA LEU A 6 5.20 5.82 6.93
C LEU A 6 5.34 4.68 5.91
N ILE A 7 6.01 4.94 4.79
CA ILE A 7 6.22 3.96 3.72
C ILE A 7 7.01 2.75 4.25
N LYS A 8 8.07 2.98 5.03
CA LYS A 8 8.89 1.90 5.62
C LYS A 8 8.09 1.00 6.59
N ASN A 9 7.14 1.56 7.34
CA ASN A 9 6.29 0.76 8.22
C ASN A 9 5.30 -0.08 7.43
N THR A 10 4.64 0.52 6.43
CA THR A 10 3.71 -0.21 5.57
C THR A 10 4.42 -1.29 4.75
N ASP A 11 5.64 -1.03 4.25
CA ASP A 11 6.45 -2.00 3.50
C ASP A 11 6.80 -3.23 4.35
N LYS A 12 7.23 -3.03 5.61
CA LYS A 12 7.45 -4.13 6.56
C LYS A 12 6.20 -4.95 6.85
N LEU A 13 5.05 -4.28 7.00
CA LEU A 13 3.79 -4.98 7.17
C LEU A 13 3.52 -5.82 5.92
N LEU A 14 3.63 -5.25 4.72
CA LEU A 14 3.40 -5.96 3.47
C LEU A 14 4.31 -7.19 3.33
N GLU A 15 5.60 -7.07 3.64
CA GLU A 15 6.54 -8.20 3.60
C GLU A 15 6.11 -9.36 4.50
N LYS A 16 5.59 -9.07 5.71
CA LYS A 16 5.07 -10.10 6.63
C LYS A 16 3.95 -10.95 5.99
N TYR A 17 3.17 -10.34 5.10
CA TYR A 17 2.05 -10.98 4.42
C TYR A 17 2.40 -11.46 3.00
N GLY A 18 3.68 -11.41 2.61
CA GLY A 18 4.12 -11.79 1.26
C GLY A 18 3.73 -10.79 0.17
N HIS A 19 3.38 -9.56 0.56
CA HIS A 19 3.13 -8.45 -0.37
C HIS A 19 4.37 -7.57 -0.51
N ARG A 20 4.45 -6.82 -1.62
CA ARG A 20 5.52 -5.85 -1.83
C ARG A 20 5.00 -4.63 -2.59
N ILE A 21 5.37 -3.42 -2.18
CA ILE A 21 5.08 -2.23 -2.98
C ILE A 21 5.95 -2.25 -4.23
N LEU A 22 5.32 -2.19 -5.39
CA LEU A 22 6.01 -2.13 -6.68
C LEU A 22 6.24 -0.69 -7.12
N ALA A 23 5.21 0.14 -7.00
CA ALA A 23 5.26 1.54 -7.42
C ALA A 23 4.21 2.37 -6.70
N ILE A 24 4.54 3.64 -6.49
CA ILE A 24 3.63 4.65 -5.95
C ILE A 24 3.53 5.76 -7.00
N TYR A 25 2.31 5.99 -7.48
CA TYR A 25 2.01 7.03 -8.46
C TYR A 25 1.24 8.16 -7.77
N ASN A 26 1.69 9.39 -7.98
CA ASN A 26 0.95 10.58 -7.60
C ASN A 26 0.20 11.09 -8.85
N ARG A 27 -1.12 10.88 -8.89
CA ARG A 27 -2.00 11.45 -9.92
C ARG A 27 -2.54 12.77 -9.40
N LYS A 28 -2.97 13.64 -10.33
CA LYS A 28 -3.44 15.02 -10.03
C LYS A 28 -4.52 15.08 -8.93
N ASP A 29 -5.31 14.03 -8.80
CA ASP A 29 -6.46 13.93 -7.86
C ASP A 29 -6.30 12.84 -6.78
N TYR A 30 -5.36 11.90 -6.94
CA TYR A 30 -5.23 10.75 -6.04
C TYR A 30 -3.85 10.10 -6.08
N TRP A 31 -3.53 9.37 -5.04
CA TRP A 31 -2.38 8.47 -4.95
C TRP A 31 -2.80 7.06 -5.34
N GLU A 32 -2.02 6.41 -6.18
CA GLU A 32 -2.19 5.01 -6.56
C GLU A 32 -0.95 4.22 -6.13
N ILE A 33 -1.17 3.14 -5.40
CA ILE A 33 -0.11 2.22 -4.95
C ILE A 33 -0.35 0.89 -5.66
N CYS A 34 0.62 0.48 -6.47
CA CYS A 34 0.68 -0.86 -7.04
C CYS A 34 1.46 -1.75 -6.07
N CYS A 35 0.85 -2.83 -5.61
CA CYS A 35 1.53 -3.84 -4.82
C CYS A 35 1.42 -5.22 -5.48
N TRP A 36 2.49 -5.99 -5.35
CA TRP A 36 2.48 -7.41 -5.66
C TRP A 36 1.85 -8.16 -4.49
N TYR A 37 1.00 -9.11 -4.83
CA TYR A 37 0.42 -10.12 -3.94
C TYR A 37 0.77 -11.48 -4.56
N ALA A 38 0.81 -12.54 -3.76
CA ALA A 38 1.02 -13.92 -4.23
C ALA A 38 -0.14 -14.37 -5.17
N GLY A 39 -0.21 -13.79 -6.37
CA GLY A 39 -1.36 -13.79 -7.25
C GLY A 39 -1.53 -12.48 -8.05
N PRO A 40 -2.76 -11.97 -8.25
CA PRO A 40 -3.00 -10.81 -9.11
C PRO A 40 -2.42 -9.51 -8.53
N ARG A 41 -2.00 -8.61 -9.41
CA ARG A 41 -1.53 -7.26 -9.04
C ARG A 41 -2.66 -6.48 -8.37
N LEU A 42 -2.46 -6.10 -7.12
CA LEU A 42 -3.40 -5.26 -6.38
C LEU A 42 -3.04 -3.78 -6.57
N LYS A 43 -4.05 -2.96 -6.84
CA LYS A 43 -3.92 -1.50 -7.01
C LYS A 43 -4.80 -0.80 -6.01
N VAL A 44 -4.22 0.06 -5.18
CA VAL A 44 -4.93 0.79 -4.12
C VAL A 44 -4.90 2.27 -4.41
N LYS A 45 -6.05 2.92 -4.37
CA LYS A 45 -6.21 4.36 -4.61
C LYS A 45 -6.66 5.10 -3.35
N GLY A 46 -6.09 6.26 -3.08
CA GLY A 46 -6.51 7.14 -2.00
C GLY A 46 -6.33 8.62 -2.34
N LYS A 47 -7.12 9.50 -1.74
CA LYS A 47 -7.01 10.96 -1.96
C LYS A 47 -5.68 11.53 -1.45
N SER A 48 -4.99 10.80 -0.58
CA SER A 48 -3.68 11.15 -0.05
C SER A 48 -2.83 9.87 0.11
N LEU A 49 -1.51 10.00 0.04
CA LEU A 49 -0.58 8.90 0.27
C LEU A 49 -0.88 8.10 1.57
N PRO A 50 -1.06 8.72 2.74
CA PRO A 50 -1.41 7.98 3.96
C PRO A 50 -2.77 7.28 3.90
N GLU A 51 -3.74 7.81 3.14
CA GLU A 51 -5.04 7.16 2.94
C GLU A 51 -4.89 5.91 2.06
N ALA A 52 -4.10 6.01 0.99
CA ALA A 52 -3.80 4.88 0.10
C ALA A 52 -3.03 3.78 0.85
N LEU A 53 -2.07 4.15 1.71
CA LEU A 53 -1.32 3.21 2.56
C LEU A 53 -2.25 2.53 3.58
N GLN A 54 -3.11 3.27 4.30
CA GLN A 54 -4.06 2.68 5.25
C GLN A 54 -5.05 1.72 4.58
N LYS A 55 -5.55 2.06 3.38
CA LYS A 55 -6.40 1.16 2.60
C LYS A 55 -5.66 -0.12 2.23
N LEU A 56 -4.40 -0.01 1.82
CA LEU A 56 -3.56 -1.15 1.50
C LEU A 56 -3.32 -2.04 2.73
N GLU A 57 -2.99 -1.45 3.89
CA GLU A 57 -2.85 -2.19 5.14
C GLU A 57 -4.15 -2.90 5.54
N ARG A 58 -5.31 -2.26 5.36
CA ARG A 58 -6.62 -2.88 5.63
C ARG A 58 -6.91 -4.06 4.71
N ILE A 59 -6.59 -3.95 3.42
CA ILE A 59 -6.81 -5.05 2.46
C ILE A 59 -5.92 -6.23 2.85
N VAL A 60 -4.64 -5.98 3.13
CA VAL A 60 -3.67 -7.02 3.48
C VAL A 60 -4.04 -7.70 4.80
N ARG A 61 -4.47 -6.94 5.82
CA ARG A 61 -4.96 -7.51 7.09
C ARG A 61 -6.33 -8.17 6.98
N GLY A 62 -7.19 -7.70 6.07
CA GLY A 62 -8.54 -8.22 5.87
C GLY A 62 -8.62 -9.50 5.03
N TYR A 63 -7.56 -9.83 4.30
CA TYR A 63 -7.41 -11.10 3.56
C TYR A 63 -6.80 -12.23 4.43
N GLU A 64 -6.58 -12.00 5.73
CA GLU A 64 -6.16 -13.01 6.72
C GLU A 64 -7.37 -13.78 7.33
N VAL A 65 -8.53 -13.84 6.65
CA VAL A 65 -9.73 -14.57 7.10
C VAL A 65 -10.18 -15.60 6.08
#